data_AF-A0A8J3MXE9-F1
#
_entry.id   AF-A0A8J3MXE9-F1
#
_cell.length_a   1.000
_cell.length_b   1.000
_cell.length_c   1.000
_cell.angle_alpha   90.00
_cell.angle_beta   90.00
_cell.angle_gamma   90.00
#
_symmetry.space_group_name_H-M   'P 1'
#
loop_
_entity.id
_entity.type
_entity.pdbx_description
1 polymer ?
#
loop_
_entity_poly.entity_id
_entity_poly.type
_entity_poly.pdbx_seq_one_letter_code
_entity_poly.pdbx_strand_id
1 'polypeptide(L)'
;MGAAASKAVFFPQFDLIILLSAPASVIMQRLHTRTTNQYGKRPQEVARVLSLVESVEPLLRRAAGYEIDTSAPLEEVLVTLLQLVQSQP
;
A
#
# COMPACT_ATOMS: atom_id res chain seq x y z
N MET A 1 -11.10 22.09 6.51
CA MET A 1 -11.71 21.09 5.61
C MET A 1 -10.58 20.31 4.96
N GLY A 2 -10.47 19.02 5.22
CA GLY A 2 -9.36 18.19 4.73
C GLY A 2 -9.84 16.77 4.57
N ALA A 3 -10.80 16.57 3.66
CA ALA A 3 -11.32 15.26 3.37
C ALA A 3 -10.58 14.72 2.15
N ALA A 4 -9.81 13.66 2.34
CA ALA A 4 -9.32 12.77 1.29
C ALA A 4 -10.46 12.00 0.58
N ALA A 5 -11.64 12.62 0.45
CA ALA A 5 -12.86 12.05 -0.11
C ALA A 5 -12.85 11.99 -1.64
N SER A 6 -11.83 12.57 -2.29
CA SER A 6 -11.75 12.65 -3.74
C SER A 6 -10.93 11.53 -4.39
N LYS A 7 -10.26 10.64 -3.63
CA LYS A 7 -9.50 9.51 -4.22
C LYS A 7 -10.37 8.63 -5.13
N ALA A 8 -11.64 8.44 -4.78
CA ALA A 8 -12.58 7.63 -5.55
C ALA A 8 -12.90 8.21 -6.94
N VAL A 9 -12.92 9.55 -7.07
CA VAL A 9 -13.31 10.26 -8.29
C VAL A 9 -12.22 10.19 -9.36
N PHE A 10 -10.96 10.01 -8.96
CA PHE A 10 -9.81 9.99 -9.88
C PHE A 10 -9.42 8.59 -10.34
N PHE A 11 -9.91 7.50 -9.71
CA PHE A 11 -9.65 6.14 -10.18
C PHE A 11 -9.96 5.90 -11.67
N PRO A 12 -11.07 6.41 -12.26
CA PRO A 12 -11.31 6.23 -13.69
C PRO A 12 -10.37 7.03 -14.60
N GLN A 13 -9.50 7.90 -14.07
CA GLN A 13 -8.48 8.64 -14.84
C GLN A 13 -7.12 7.95 -14.85
N PHE A 14 -6.95 6.84 -14.13
CA PHE A 14 -5.71 6.09 -14.10
C PHE A 14 -5.87 4.81 -14.92
N ASP A 15 -5.02 4.64 -15.93
CA ASP A 15 -4.97 3.42 -16.76
C ASP A 15 -4.48 2.21 -15.96
N LEU A 16 -3.70 2.44 -14.90
CA LEU A 16 -3.12 1.40 -14.06
C LEU A 16 -3.16 1.78 -12.58
N ILE A 17 -3.96 1.05 -11.80
CA ILE A 17 -4.02 1.17 -10.33
C ILE A 17 -3.39 -0.09 -9.73
N ILE A 18 -2.20 0.06 -9.15
CA ILE A 18 -1.46 -1.00 -8.47
C ILE A 18 -1.57 -0.82 -6.96
N LEU A 19 -2.06 -1.84 -6.26
CA LEU A 19 -2.02 -1.92 -4.81
C LEU A 19 -0.70 -2.57 -4.36
N LEU A 20 0.10 -1.84 -3.58
CA LEU A 20 1.25 -2.39 -2.89
C LEU A 20 0.81 -2.86 -1.50
N SER A 21 0.62 -4.15 -1.32
CA SER A 21 0.26 -4.74 -0.02
C SER A 21 1.52 -5.23 0.72
N ALA A 22 1.42 -5.44 2.02
CA ALA A 22 2.44 -6.10 2.82
C ALA A 22 1.78 -6.77 4.02
N PRO A 23 2.24 -7.95 4.45
CA PRO A 23 1.74 -8.58 5.65
C PRO A 23 2.02 -7.70 6.88
N ALA A 24 1.10 -7.75 7.84
CA ALA A 24 1.15 -7.00 9.09
C ALA A 24 2.52 -7.04 9.78
N SER A 25 3.17 -8.20 9.82
CA SER A 25 4.50 -8.41 10.38
C SER A 25 5.59 -7.59 9.68
N VAL A 26 5.56 -7.51 8.35
CA VAL A 26 6.50 -6.70 7.55
C VAL A 26 6.25 -5.21 7.76
N ILE A 27 4.98 -4.79 7.85
CA ILE A 27 4.61 -3.39 8.16
C ILE A 27 5.16 -3.00 9.53
N MET A 28 4.99 -3.84 10.56
CA MET A 28 5.53 -3.58 11.90
C MET A 28 7.04 -3.47 11.92
N GLN A 29 7.75 -4.37 11.23
CA GLN A 29 9.20 -4.34 11.13
C GLN A 29 9.68 -3.03 10.48
N ARG A 30 9.05 -2.61 9.39
CA ARG A 30 9.36 -1.34 8.69
C ARG A 30 9.06 -0.11 9.57
N LEU A 31 7.98 -0.12 10.34
CA LEU A 31 7.66 0.97 11.26
C LEU A 31 8.71 1.11 12.37
N HIS A 32 9.24 -0.01 12.87
CA HIS A 32 10.31 -0.02 13.86
C HIS A 32 11.64 0.49 13.32
N THR A 33 12.02 0.08 12.10
CA THR A 33 13.33 0.46 11.51
C THR A 33 13.34 1.86 10.89
N ARG A 34 12.18 2.49 10.66
CA ARG A 34 12.09 3.81 10.04
C ARG A 34 12.59 4.90 10.98
N THR A 35 13.66 5.60 10.60
CA THR A 35 14.21 6.75 11.33
C THR A 35 13.53 8.07 10.96
N THR A 36 12.88 8.15 9.80
CA THR A 36 12.36 9.39 9.22
C THR A 36 10.92 9.75 9.58
N ASN A 37 10.13 8.80 10.10
CA ASN A 37 8.75 9.06 10.54
C ASN A 37 8.54 8.42 11.92
N GLN A 38 7.98 9.20 12.85
CA GLN A 38 7.73 8.76 14.23
C GLN A 38 6.38 8.06 14.40
N TYR A 39 5.47 8.19 13.43
CA TYR A 39 4.16 7.56 13.46
C TYR A 39 4.25 6.04 13.27
N GLY A 40 3.55 5.28 14.13
CA GLY A 40 3.51 3.82 14.05
C GLY A 40 4.57 3.13 14.89
N LYS A 41 5.23 3.85 15.79
CA LYS A 41 6.21 3.29 16.75
C LYS A 41 5.59 2.92 18.08
N ARG A 42 4.46 3.55 18.45
CA ARG A 42 3.74 3.23 19.68
C ARG A 42 2.81 2.03 19.44
N PRO A 43 2.62 1.13 20.42
CA PRO A 43 1.75 -0.03 20.27
C PRO A 43 0.31 0.32 19.82
N GLN A 44 -0.21 1.45 20.31
CA GLN A 44 -1.55 1.95 19.96
C GLN A 44 -1.62 2.42 18.49
N GLU A 45 -0.54 2.98 17.97
CA GLU A 45 -0.45 3.41 16.57
C GLU A 45 -0.26 2.22 15.64
N VAL A 46 0.51 1.21 16.06
CA VAL A 46 0.63 -0.06 15.34
C VAL A 46 -0.73 -0.73 15.21
N ALA A 47 -1.49 -0.84 16.30
CA ALA A 47 -2.84 -1.41 16.27
C ALA A 47 -3.78 -0.60 15.34
N ARG A 48 -3.65 0.73 15.34
CA ARG A 48 -4.40 1.60 14.44
C ARG A 48 -4.01 1.40 12.97
N VAL A 49 -2.72 1.23 12.69
CA VAL A 49 -2.23 0.93 11.34
C VAL A 49 -2.78 -0.41 10.86
N LEU A 50 -2.73 -1.45 11.69
CA LEU A 50 -3.29 -2.76 11.34
C LEU A 50 -4.79 -2.69 11.07
N SER A 51 -5.55 -2.02 11.93
CA SER A 51 -7.00 -1.85 11.72
C SER A 51 -7.32 -1.05 10.46
N LEU A 52 -6.48 -0.06 10.12
CA LEU A 52 -6.61 0.68 8.87
C LEU A 52 -6.32 -0.20 7.66
N VAL A 53 -5.27 -1.04 7.75
CA VAL A 53 -4.92 -2.00 6.70
C VAL A 53 -6.09 -2.96 6.46
N GLU A 54 -6.65 -3.58 7.50
CA GLU A 54 -7.78 -4.49 7.39
C GLU A 54 -9.05 -3.85 6.81
N SER A 55 -9.31 -2.58 7.13
CA SER A 55 -10.50 -1.87 6.64
C SER A 55 -10.34 -1.26 5.24
N VAL A 56 -9.12 -0.85 4.88
CA VAL A 56 -8.85 -0.12 3.63
C VAL A 56 -8.34 -1.05 2.53
N GLU A 57 -7.58 -2.09 2.83
CA GLU A 57 -7.09 -3.05 1.80
C GLU A 57 -8.23 -3.66 0.98
N PRO A 58 -9.37 -4.09 1.55
CA PRO A 58 -10.48 -4.63 0.74
C PRO A 58 -11.08 -3.58 -0.21
N LEU A 59 -11.10 -2.31 0.19
CA LEU A 59 -11.58 -1.22 -0.67
C LEU A 59 -10.57 -0.93 -1.79
N LEU A 60 -9.28 -0.95 -1.48
CA LEU A 60 -8.21 -0.75 -2.46
C LEU A 60 -8.12 -1.92 -3.43
N ARG A 61 -8.29 -3.17 -2.98
CA ARG A 61 -8.27 -4.37 -3.83
C ARG A 61 -9.44 -4.40 -4.81
N ARG A 62 -10.57 -3.77 -4.49
CA ARG A 62 -11.70 -3.59 -5.42
C ARG A 62 -11.44 -2.53 -6.50
N ALA A 63 -10.60 -1.54 -6.19
CA ALA A 63 -10.27 -0.45 -7.12
C ALA A 63 -8.98 -0.72 -7.92
N ALA A 64 -8.08 -1.57 -7.42
CA ALA A 64 -6.83 -1.92 -8.06
C ALA A 64 -7.04 -3.00 -9.11
N GLY A 65 -6.39 -2.82 -10.27
CA GLY A 65 -6.33 -3.86 -11.32
C GLY A 65 -5.27 -4.91 -11.01
N TYR A 66 -4.26 -4.56 -10.20
CA TYR A 66 -3.15 -5.44 -9.84
C TYR A 66 -2.75 -5.24 -8.38
N GLU A 67 -2.38 -6.32 -7.70
CA GLU A 67 -1.84 -6.30 -6.34
C GLU A 67 -0.42 -6.87 -6.37
N ILE A 68 0.52 -6.16 -5.75
CA ILE A 68 1.91 -6.61 -5.57
C ILE A 68 2.19 -6.69 -4.08
N ASP A 69 2.51 -7.90 -3.61
CA ASP A 69 2.97 -8.11 -2.24
C ASP A 69 4.42 -7.63 -2.11
N THR A 70 4.62 -6.63 -1.25
CA THR A 70 5.94 -6.05 -0.95
C THR A 70 6.63 -6.72 0.23
N SER A 71 6.16 -7.90 0.67
CA SER A 71 6.90 -8.79 1.55
C SER A 71 8.18 -9.33 0.91
N ALA A 72 8.18 -9.44 -0.42
CA ALA A 72 9.33 -9.83 -1.23
C ALA A 72 10.46 -8.78 -1.15
N PRO A 73 11.72 -9.18 -1.44
CA PRO A 73 12.84 -8.26 -1.61
C PRO A 73 12.50 -7.12 -2.58
N LEU A 74 13.04 -5.92 -2.32
CA LEU A 74 12.76 -4.73 -3.12
C LEU A 74 13.02 -4.96 -4.62
N GLU A 75 14.05 -5.74 -4.95
CA GLU A 75 14.44 -6.09 -6.31
C GLU A 75 13.35 -6.88 -7.03
N GLU A 76 12.73 -7.86 -6.36
CA GLU A 76 11.63 -8.66 -6.92
C GLU A 76 10.39 -7.80 -7.14
N VAL A 77 10.05 -6.96 -6.17
CA VAL A 77 8.93 -5.99 -6.29
C VAL A 77 9.15 -5.05 -7.47
N LEU A 78 10.37 -4.54 -7.64
CA LEU A 78 10.72 -3.66 -8.75
C LEU A 78 10.61 -4.36 -10.11
N VAL A 79 11.08 -5.61 -10.21
CA VAL A 79 10.96 -6.40 -11.44
C VAL A 79 9.50 -6.61 -11.81
N THR A 80 8.66 -7.03 -10.86
CA THR A 80 7.22 -7.22 -11.10
C THR A 80 6.53 -5.92 -11.52
N LEU A 81 6.86 -4.81 -10.86
CA LEU A 81 6.29 -3.50 -11.19
C LEU A 81 6.70 -3.04 -12.60
N LEU A 82 7.97 -3.18 -12.95
CA LEU A 82 8.48 -2.83 -14.28
C LEU A 82 7.85 -3.71 -15.37
N GLN A 83 7.66 -5.00 -15.13
CA GLN A 83 6.96 -5.87 -16.08
C GLN A 83 5.50 -5.48 -16.28
N LEU A 84 4.78 -5.12 -15.20
CA LEU A 84 3.40 -4.67 -15.28
C LEU A 84 3.24 -3.36 -16.07
N VAL A 85 4.14 -2.40 -15.85
CA VAL A 85 4.14 -1.13 -16.58
C VAL A 85 4.53 -1.33 -18.05
N GLN A 86 5.46 -2.22 -18.35
CA GLN A 86 5.89 -2.51 -19.73
C GLN A 86 4.89 -3.38 -20.52
N SER A 87 4.02 -4.11 -19.82
CA SER A 87 3.00 -4.97 -20.45
C SER A 87 1.69 -4.24 -20.75
N GLN A 88 1.53 -2.99 -20.27
CA GLN A 88 0.42 -2.12 -20.63
C GLN A 88 0.83 -1.26 -21.84
N PRO A 89 0.06 -1.26 -22.95
CA PRO A 89 0.33 -0.45 -24.13
C PRO A 89 0.04 1.05 -23.94
#